data_AF-A0A177WL55-F1
#
_entry.id   AF-A0A177WL55-F1
#
_cell.length_a   1.000
_cell.length_b   1.000
_cell.length_c   1.000
_cell.angle_alpha   90.00
_cell.angle_beta   90.00
_cell.angle_gamma   90.00
#
_symmetry.space_group_name_H-M   'P 1'
#
loop_
_entity.id
_entity.type
_entity.pdbx_description
1 polymer ?
#
loop_
_entity_poly.entity_id
_entity_poly.type
_entity_poly.pdbx_seq_one_letter_code
_entity_poly.pdbx_strand_id
1 'polypeptide(L)'
;MPLLQAIGLFSERLFAQPTPTHPPPSAHTTARLLQSLTKLLFKLKLESLAILSPQHPIEFYPLYETKDFAICIFVLKKGTTMPTHDHPGMTVFTKLISGDMHVKTFELINDSNSILKNAKCQL
;
A
#
# COMPACT_ATOMS: atom_id res chain seq x y z
N MET A 1 3.40 17.27 -9.26
CA MET A 1 4.23 16.06 -9.45
C MET A 1 5.36 15.80 -8.43
N PRO A 2 5.90 16.73 -7.62
CA PRO A 2 7.04 16.40 -6.74
C PRO A 2 6.67 15.44 -5.59
N LEU A 3 5.41 15.41 -5.17
CA LEU A 3 4.95 14.52 -4.09
C LEU A 3 4.98 13.03 -4.49
N LEU A 4 4.44 12.67 -5.67
CA LEU A 4 4.45 11.29 -6.16
C LEU A 4 5.89 10.80 -6.38
N GLN A 5 6.77 11.66 -6.89
CA GLN A 5 8.20 11.35 -7.00
C GLN A 5 8.83 11.09 -5.64
N ALA A 6 8.54 11.92 -4.63
CA ALA A 6 9.03 11.68 -3.27
C ALA A 6 8.50 10.35 -2.70
N ILE A 7 7.22 10.05 -2.88
CA ILE A 7 6.65 8.75 -2.47
C ILE A 7 7.41 7.59 -3.14
N GLY A 8 7.67 7.68 -4.45
CA GLY A 8 8.45 6.69 -5.19
C GLY A 8 9.85 6.49 -4.62
N LEU A 9 10.60 7.58 -4.39
CA LEU A 9 11.98 7.51 -3.85
C LEU A 9 12.05 6.89 -2.45
N PHE A 10 11.09 7.21 -1.57
CA PHE A 10 11.03 6.60 -0.24
C PHE A 10 10.62 5.13 -0.31
N SER A 11 9.71 4.79 -1.22
CA SER A 11 9.29 3.40 -1.47
C SER A 11 10.45 2.56 -2.00
N GLU A 12 11.22 3.09 -2.95
CA GLU A 12 12.44 2.44 -3.46
C GLU A 12 13.39 2.09 -2.32
N ARG A 13 13.68 3.04 -1.42
CA ARG A 13 14.60 2.80 -0.30
C ARG A 13 14.06 1.80 0.73
N LEU A 14 12.74 1.62 0.82
CA LEU A 14 12.09 0.72 1.76
C LEU A 14 11.91 -0.69 1.21
N PHE A 15 11.55 -0.82 -0.07
CA PHE A 15 11.02 -2.06 -0.63
C PHE A 15 11.88 -2.66 -1.75
N ALA A 16 12.79 -1.90 -2.36
CA ALA A 16 13.71 -2.47 -3.35
C ALA A 16 14.69 -3.45 -2.69
N GLN A 17 15.09 -4.49 -3.44
CA GLN A 17 16.03 -5.48 -2.94
C GLN A 17 17.39 -4.83 -2.62
N PRO A 18 18.02 -5.17 -1.49
CA PRO A 18 19.33 -4.63 -1.16
C PRO A 18 20.37 -4.99 -2.21
N THR A 19 21.25 -4.04 -2.53
CA THR A 19 22.41 -4.25 -3.40
C THR A 19 23.69 -4.10 -2.60
N PRO A 20 24.85 -4.59 -3.08
CA PRO A 20 26.13 -4.39 -2.38
C PRO A 20 26.46 -2.91 -2.13
N THR A 21 26.01 -2.02 -3.03
CA THR A 21 26.17 -0.57 -2.89
C THR A 21 25.08 0.08 -2.02
N HIS A 22 23.96 -0.61 -1.82
CA HIS A 22 22.84 -0.16 -0.99
C HIS A 22 22.38 -1.26 -0.02
N PRO A 23 23.04 -1.41 1.14
CA PRO A 23 22.64 -2.38 2.14
C PRO A 23 21.23 -2.09 2.68
N PRO A 24 20.56 -3.10 3.27
CA PRO A 24 19.25 -2.92 3.85
C PRO A 24 19.31 -1.86 4.97
N PRO A 25 18.28 -1.02 5.10
CA PRO A 25 18.23 -0.03 6.17
C PRO A 25 18.21 -0.71 7.54
N SER A 26 18.84 -0.08 8.54
CA SER A 26 18.70 -0.51 9.94
C SER A 26 17.23 -0.45 10.38
N ALA A 27 16.85 -1.15 11.47
CA ALA A 27 15.49 -1.08 12.00
C ALA A 27 15.06 0.37 12.31
N HIS A 28 15.95 1.17 12.89
CA HIS A 28 15.70 2.59 13.18
C HIS A 28 15.50 3.41 11.89
N THR A 29 16.34 3.18 10.88
CA THR A 29 16.22 3.84 9.57
C THR A 29 14.92 3.45 8.89
N THR A 30 14.55 2.18 8.93
CA THR A 30 13.30 1.64 8.38
C THR A 30 12.09 2.33 9.02
N ALA A 31 12.04 2.41 10.36
CA ALA A 31 10.97 3.09 11.07
C ALA A 31 10.84 4.57 10.66
N ARG A 32 11.97 5.28 10.51
CA ARG A 32 11.97 6.67 10.03
C ARG A 32 11.50 6.82 8.59
N LEU A 33 11.90 5.91 7.71
CA LEU A 33 11.49 5.90 6.31
C LEU A 33 9.98 5.63 6.20
N LEU A 34 9.46 4.65 6.95
CA LEU A 34 8.03 4.36 7.03
C LEU A 34 7.25 5.56 7.57
N GLN A 35 7.74 6.21 8.62
CA GLN A 35 7.10 7.42 9.15
C GLN A 35 7.09 8.56 8.11
N SER A 36 8.18 8.74 7.37
CA SER A 36 8.28 9.75 6.31
C SER A 36 7.34 9.44 5.15
N LEU A 37 7.33 8.20 4.67
CA LEU A 37 6.43 7.72 3.62
C LEU A 37 4.97 7.93 4.03
N THR A 38 4.62 7.55 5.26
CA THR A 38 3.28 7.77 5.83
C THR A 38 2.90 9.25 5.78
N LYS A 39 3.78 10.15 6.25
CA LYS A 39 3.56 11.61 6.18
C LYS A 39 3.37 12.11 4.76
N LEU A 40 4.07 11.56 3.77
CA LEU A 40 3.90 11.92 2.36
C LEU A 40 2.57 11.42 1.81
N LEU A 41 2.17 10.19 2.13
CA LEU A 41 0.87 9.63 1.74
C LEU A 41 -0.30 10.45 2.31
N PHE A 42 -0.20 10.99 3.53
CA PHE A 42 -1.21 11.90 4.10
C PHE A 42 -1.31 13.25 3.40
N LYS A 43 -0.29 13.68 2.65
CA LYS A 43 -0.34 14.90 1.84
C LYS A 43 -0.96 14.66 0.47
N LEU A 44 -1.17 13.40 0.08
CA LEU A 44 -1.76 13.06 -1.19
C LEU A 44 -3.24 13.49 -1.19
N LYS A 45 -3.63 14.22 -2.22
CA LYS A 45 -5.02 14.64 -2.42
C LYS A 45 -5.50 14.22 -3.79
N LEU A 46 -6.81 14.07 -3.95
CA LEU A 46 -7.38 13.62 -5.22
C LEU A 46 -6.99 14.54 -6.37
N GLU A 47 -6.91 15.85 -6.16
CA GLU A 47 -6.56 16.83 -7.21
C GLU A 47 -5.09 16.73 -7.65
N SER A 48 -4.25 16.09 -6.84
CA SER A 48 -2.85 15.80 -7.21
C SER A 48 -2.73 14.60 -8.16
N LEU A 49 -3.83 13.87 -8.35
CA LEU A 49 -3.96 12.70 -9.20
C LEU A 49 -4.80 13.13 -10.39
N ALA A 50 -4.31 12.98 -11.62
CA ALA A 50 -5.04 13.33 -12.84
C ALA A 50 -6.16 12.29 -13.16
N ILE A 51 -6.91 11.87 -12.13
CA ILE A 51 -7.98 10.89 -12.19
C ILE A 51 -9.28 11.66 -12.38
N LEU A 52 -9.93 11.44 -13.53
CA LEU A 52 -11.25 11.99 -13.85
C LEU A 52 -12.36 11.14 -13.21
N SER A 53 -13.61 11.49 -13.46
CA SER A 53 -14.76 10.67 -13.05
C SER A 53 -14.63 9.23 -13.57
N PRO A 54 -14.73 8.21 -12.71
CA PRO A 54 -14.55 6.83 -13.12
C PRO A 54 -15.65 6.39 -14.10
N GLN A 55 -15.28 5.60 -15.11
CA GLN A 55 -16.20 5.06 -16.11
C GLN A 55 -16.65 3.63 -15.76
N HIS A 56 -15.80 2.85 -15.11
CA HIS A 56 -16.07 1.47 -14.71
C HIS A 56 -16.30 1.35 -13.19
N PRO A 57 -16.91 0.26 -12.70
CA PRO A 57 -17.10 0.04 -11.26
C PRO A 57 -15.79 0.05 -10.46
N ILE A 58 -14.73 -0.54 -11.04
CA ILE A 58 -13.39 -0.58 -10.51
C ILE A 58 -12.43 -0.17 -11.63
N GLU A 59 -11.53 0.77 -11.37
CA GLU A 59 -10.48 1.19 -12.28
C GLU A 59 -9.11 1.07 -11.59
N PHE A 60 -8.11 0.63 -12.35
CA PHE A 60 -6.74 0.41 -11.90
C PHE A 60 -5.81 1.36 -12.65
N TYR A 61 -5.02 2.12 -11.89
CA TYR A 61 -4.05 3.06 -12.41
C TYR A 61 -2.66 2.68 -11.90
N PRO A 62 -1.82 2.02 -12.72
CA PRO A 62 -0.43 1.77 -12.35
C PRO A 62 0.34 3.08 -12.34
N LEU A 63 1.07 3.35 -11.26
CA LEU A 63 1.96 4.52 -11.16
C LEU A 63 3.42 4.13 -11.35
N TYR A 64 3.81 3.00 -10.77
CA TYR A 64 5.17 2.49 -10.81
C TYR A 64 5.17 0.99 -10.58
N GLU A 65 6.02 0.26 -11.28
CA GLU A 65 6.14 -1.19 -11.15
C GLU A 65 7.59 -1.61 -11.35
N THR A 66 8.06 -2.48 -10.46
CA THR A 66 9.35 -3.17 -10.55
C THR A 66 9.15 -4.62 -10.14
N LYS A 67 10.22 -5.42 -10.22
CA LYS A 67 10.24 -6.78 -9.67
C LYS A 67 10.09 -6.84 -8.14
N ASP A 68 10.37 -5.74 -7.43
CA ASP A 68 10.47 -5.74 -5.96
C ASP A 68 9.22 -5.13 -5.31
N PHE A 69 8.62 -4.11 -5.93
CA PHE A 69 7.37 -3.49 -5.48
C PHE A 69 6.63 -2.80 -6.61
N ALA A 70 5.34 -2.52 -6.36
CA ALA A 70 4.47 -1.75 -7.23
C ALA A 70 3.73 -0.66 -6.45
N ILE A 71 3.45 0.47 -7.12
CA ILE A 71 2.59 1.54 -6.64
C ILE A 71 1.46 1.70 -7.65
N CYS A 72 0.23 1.61 -7.18
CA CYS A 72 -0.96 1.76 -8.00
C CYS A 72 -2.07 2.47 -7.23
N ILE A 73 -3.07 2.95 -7.97
CA ILE A 73 -4.30 3.51 -7.42
C ILE A 73 -5.48 2.69 -7.92
N PHE A 74 -6.36 2.35 -7.00
CA PHE A 74 -7.68 1.81 -7.31
C PHE A 74 -8.74 2.88 -7.10
N VAL A 75 -9.64 3.01 -8.07
CA VAL A 75 -10.83 3.85 -7.98
C VAL A 75 -12.06 2.96 -8.01
N LEU A 76 -12.85 3.00 -6.94
CA LEU A 76 -14.09 2.23 -6.84
C LEU A 76 -15.27 3.20 -6.88
N LYS A 77 -16.21 2.97 -7.78
CA LYS A 77 -17.49 3.70 -7.77
C LYS A 77 -18.24 3.40 -6.49
N LYS A 78 -18.97 4.38 -5.96
CA LYS A 78 -19.82 4.22 -4.76
C LYS A 78 -20.75 3.00 -4.93
N GLY A 79 -20.79 2.14 -3.92
CA GLY A 79 -21.57 0.89 -3.93
C GLY A 79 -20.85 -0.30 -4.55
N THR A 80 -19.66 -0.12 -5.12
CA THR A 80 -18.83 -1.22 -5.64
C THR A 80 -18.08 -1.90 -4.51
N THR A 81 -17.98 -3.23 -4.58
CA THR A 81 -17.18 -4.04 -3.66
C THR A 81 -16.04 -4.69 -4.43
N MET A 82 -14.82 -4.55 -3.93
CA MET A 82 -13.72 -5.41 -4.37
C MET A 82 -13.89 -6.78 -3.71
N PRO A 83 -13.96 -7.88 -4.47
CA PRO A 83 -14.11 -9.22 -3.89
C PRO A 83 -12.98 -9.54 -2.91
N THR A 84 -13.25 -10.41 -1.95
CA THR A 84 -12.22 -10.97 -1.06
C THR A 84 -11.15 -11.65 -1.90
N HIS A 85 -9.89 -11.30 -1.65
CA HIS A 85 -8.72 -11.86 -2.31
C HIS A 85 -7.54 -11.89 -1.34
N ASP A 86 -6.51 -12.67 -1.67
CA ASP A 86 -5.27 -12.77 -0.92
C ASP A 86 -4.11 -12.08 -1.64
N HIS A 87 -2.98 -11.97 -0.92
CA HIS A 87 -1.72 -11.47 -1.44
C HIS A 87 -0.56 -12.38 -1.00
N PRO A 88 -0.41 -13.56 -1.61
CA PRO A 88 0.56 -14.56 -1.16
C PRO A 88 1.99 -14.02 -1.18
N GLY A 89 2.66 -14.02 -0.01
CA GLY A 89 4.05 -13.58 0.12
C GLY A 89 4.28 -12.06 -0.05
N MET A 90 3.21 -11.25 -0.09
CA MET A 90 3.31 -9.81 -0.27
C MET A 90 2.99 -9.05 1.02
N THR A 91 3.60 -7.88 1.19
CA THR A 91 3.17 -6.88 2.17
C THR A 91 2.51 -5.73 1.43
N VAL A 92 1.27 -5.39 1.78
CA VAL A 92 0.50 -4.34 1.11
C VAL A 92 0.28 -3.16 2.06
N PHE A 93 0.63 -1.96 1.59
CA PHE A 93 0.32 -0.70 2.25
C PHE A 93 -0.78 0.02 1.46
N THR A 94 -1.88 0.35 2.13
CA THR A 94 -3.02 1.03 1.51
C THR A 94 -3.37 2.30 2.25
N LYS A 95 -3.66 3.37 1.51
CA LYS A 95 -4.19 4.63 2.03
C LYS A 95 -5.46 4.99 1.27
N LEU A 96 -6.56 5.20 1.99
CA LEU A 96 -7.75 5.83 1.42
C LEU A 96 -7.48 7.32 1.20
N ILE A 97 -7.54 7.75 -0.07
CA ILE A 97 -7.22 9.12 -0.50
C ILE A 97 -8.45 10.03 -0.45
N SER A 98 -9.61 9.49 -0.84
CA SER A 98 -10.90 10.22 -0.86
C SER A 98 -12.07 9.25 -0.69
N GLY A 99 -13.17 9.74 -0.12
CA GLY A 99 -14.38 8.98 0.16
C GLY A 99 -14.29 8.14 1.44
N ASP A 100 -15.22 7.18 1.56
CA ASP A 100 -15.34 6.26 2.69
C ASP A 100 -15.37 4.83 2.17
N MET A 101 -14.69 3.92 2.87
CA MET A 101 -14.61 2.51 2.50
C MET A 101 -14.76 1.63 3.74
N HIS A 102 -15.62 0.62 3.66
CA HIS A 102 -15.70 -0.42 4.66
C HIS A 102 -14.71 -1.54 4.31
N VAL A 103 -13.77 -1.83 5.20
CA VAL A 103 -12.72 -2.83 4.97
C VAL A 103 -12.88 -3.98 5.96
N LYS A 104 -12.81 -5.21 5.44
CA LYS A 104 -12.72 -6.44 6.23
C LYS A 104 -11.45 -7.18 5.81
N THR A 105 -10.65 -7.56 6.79
CA THR A 105 -9.44 -8.37 6.60
C THR A 105 -9.65 -9.74 7.23
N PHE A 106 -9.07 -10.76 6.61
CA PHE A 106 -9.15 -12.15 7.05
C PHE A 106 -7.75 -12.74 7.08
N GLU A 107 -7.49 -13.59 8.05
CA GLU A 107 -6.27 -14.40 8.14
C GLU A 107 -6.68 -15.87 8.05
N LEU A 108 -5.96 -16.66 7.24
CA LEU A 108 -6.19 -18.09 7.14
C LEU A 108 -5.65 -18.77 8.39
N ILE A 109 -6.50 -19.57 9.05
CA ILE A 109 -6.09 -20.39 10.19
C ILE A 109 -5.66 -21.76 9.64
N ASN A 110 -4.37 -22.09 9.78
CA ASN A 110 -3.90 -23.45 9.49
C ASN A 110 -4.08 -24.32 10.73
N ASP A 111 -5.04 -25.24 10.69
CA ASP A 111 -5.34 -26.19 11.77
C ASP A 111 -4.28 -27.30 11.89
N SER A 112 -3.11 -26.94 12.44
CA SER A 112 -2.14 -27.93 12.92
C SER A 112 -1.82 -27.81 14.41
N ASN A 113 -2.28 -26.76 15.10
CA ASN A 113 -2.41 -26.67 16.57
C ASN A 113 -2.91 -25.26 16.94
N SER A 114 -4.20 -25.17 17.25
CA SER A 114 -4.87 -23.93 17.65
C SER A 114 -4.26 -23.33 18.92
N ILE A 115 -3.43 -22.29 18.78
CA ILE A 115 -3.24 -21.27 19.81
C ILE A 115 -3.37 -19.91 19.12
N LEU A 116 -4.58 -19.36 19.16
CA LEU A 116 -4.86 -17.98 18.79
C LEU A 116 -3.99 -17.05 19.64
N LYS A 117 -2.88 -16.56 19.07
CA LYS A 117 -2.13 -15.43 19.62
C LYS A 117 -2.48 -14.19 18.81
N ASN A 118 -3.53 -13.51 19.25
CA ASN A 118 -3.79 -12.08 19.05
C ASN A 118 -3.28 -11.47 17.73
N ALA A 119 -4.00 -11.70 16.63
CA ALA A 119 -3.87 -10.85 15.46
C ALA A 119 -4.57 -9.51 15.74
N LYS A 120 -3.81 -8.54 16.30
CA LYS A 120 -4.24 -7.13 16.32
C LYS A 120 -3.94 -6.53 14.96
N CYS A 121 -4.94 -6.49 14.09
CA CYS A 121 -4.93 -5.57 12.95
C CYS A 121 -5.28 -4.18 13.49
N GLN A 122 -4.27 -3.34 13.74
CA GLN A 122 -4.48 -1.91 13.99
C GLN A 122 -4.46 -1.18 12.65
N LEU A 123 -5.57 -0.52 12.32
CA LEU A 123 -5.65 0.54 11.32
C LEU A 123 -4.98 1.81 11.84
#